data_AF-A0A6G1DBA8-F1
#
_entry.id   AF-A0A6G1DBA8-F1
#
_cell.length_a   1.000
_cell.length_b   1.000
_cell.length_c   1.000
_cell.angle_alpha   90.00
_cell.angle_beta   90.00
_cell.angle_gamma   90.00
#
_symmetry.space_group_name_H-M   'P 1'
#
loop_
_entity.id
_entity.type
_entity.pdbx_description
1 polymer ?
#
loop_
_entity_poly.entity_id
_entity_poly.type
_entity_poly.pdbx_seq_one_letter_code
_entity_poly.pdbx_strand_id
1 'polypeptide(L)' 'MQMHDEQQEGVVLQEENEVLLAEHKVLKEAIRDKICFTCDNPVVPAIETVQQRYLRFQNMRLADELQHATAVFNQVA' A
#
# COMPACT_ATOMS: atom_id res chain seq x y z
N MET A 1 -51.50 0.64 5.36
CA MET A 1 -50.76 0.46 4.09
C MET A 1 -49.30 0.87 4.25
N GLN A 2 -49.00 2.06 4.78
CA GLN A 2 -47.64 2.61 4.91
C GLN A 2 -46.60 1.73 5.65
N MET A 3 -46.98 1.05 6.73
CA MET A 3 -46.03 0.28 7.55
C MET A 3 -45.47 -0.98 6.85
N HIS A 4 -46.23 -1.55 5.91
CA HIS A 4 -45.77 -2.71 5.14
C HIS A 4 -44.75 -2.31 4.09
N ASP A 5 -44.93 -1.14 3.46
CA ASP A 5 -44.02 -0.61 2.46
C ASP A 5 -42.67 -0.25 3.10
N GLU A 6 -42.69 0.38 4.29
CA GLU A 6 -41.47 0.71 5.06
C GLU A 6 -40.70 -0.54 5.53
N GLN A 7 -41.41 -1.61 5.92
CA GLN A 7 -40.76 -2.89 6.26
C GLN A 7 -40.14 -3.55 5.03
N GLN A 8 -40.84 -3.55 3.91
CA GLN A 8 -40.34 -4.11 2.66
C GLN A 8 -39.09 -3.36 2.18
N GLU A 9 -39.11 -2.03 2.26
CA GLU A 9 -37.98 -1.16 1.92
C GLU A 9 -36.79 -1.39 2.87
N GLY A 10 -37.05 -1.57 4.16
CA GLY A 10 -36.02 -1.92 5.15
C GLY A 10 -35.32 -3.26 4.87
N VAL A 11 -36.07 -4.27 4.42
CA VAL A 11 -35.51 -5.58 4.03
C VAL A 11 -34.61 -5.43 2.80
N VAL A 12 -35.05 -4.69 1.78
CA VAL A 12 -34.25 -4.47 0.56
C VAL A 12 -32.96 -3.71 0.89
N LEU A 13 -33.04 -2.65 1.70
CA LEU A 13 -31.86 -1.89 2.11
C LEU A 13 -30.87 -2.72 2.93
N GLN A 14 -31.37 -3.65 3.75
CA GLN A 14 -30.52 -4.55 4.52
C GLN A 14 -29.78 -5.54 3.60
N GLU A 15 -30.48 -6.13 2.62
CA GLU A 15 -29.87 -7.00 1.62
C GLU A 15 -28.79 -6.27 0.80
N GLU A 16 -29.06 -5.05 0.34
CA GLU A 16 -28.08 -4.23 -0.37
C GLU A 16 -26.85 -3.90 0.51
N ASN A 17 -27.06 -3.62 1.79
CA ASN A 17 -25.97 -3.35 2.73
C ASN A 17 -25.10 -4.59 2.96
N GLU A 18 -25.71 -5.77 3.06
CA GLU A 18 -24.96 -7.03 3.17
C GLU A 18 -24.10 -7.30 1.93
N VAL A 19 -24.63 -7.03 0.73
CA VAL A 19 -23.87 -7.12 -0.53
C VAL A 19 -22.70 -6.14 -0.54
N LEU A 20 -22.94 -4.87 -0.20
CA LEU A 20 -21.90 -3.85 -0.14
C LEU A 20 -20.83 -4.17 0.90
N LEU A 21 -21.19 -4.74 2.06
CA LEU A 21 -20.24 -5.19 3.08
C LEU A 21 -19.37 -6.33 2.57
N ALA A 22 -19.95 -7.28 1.82
CA ALA A 22 -19.21 -8.36 1.21
C ALA A 22 -18.21 -7.85 0.17
N GLU A 23 -18.64 -6.95 -0.73
CA GLU A 23 -17.77 -6.33 -1.73
C GLU A 23 -16.65 -5.51 -1.09
N HIS A 24 -16.99 -4.70 -0.09
CA HIS A 24 -16.03 -3.88 0.63
C HIS A 24 -14.97 -4.74 1.35
N LYS A 25 -15.36 -5.91 1.88
CA LYS A 25 -14.41 -6.86 2.47
C LYS A 25 -13.46 -7.42 1.41
N VAL A 26 -13.96 -7.85 0.26
CA VAL A 26 -13.15 -8.36 -0.86
C VAL A 26 -12.18 -7.29 -1.37
N LEU A 27 -12.65 -6.05 -1.53
CA LEU A 27 -11.83 -4.91 -1.93
C LEU A 27 -10.74 -4.61 -0.89
N LYS A 28 -11.07 -4.59 0.41
CA LYS A 28 -10.08 -4.39 1.48
C LYS A 28 -9.00 -5.46 1.47
N GLU A 29 -9.37 -6.72 1.29
CA GLU A 29 -8.41 -7.83 1.22
C GLU A 29 -7.50 -7.71 -0.01
N ALA A 30 -8.04 -7.36 -1.18
CA ALA A 30 -7.27 -7.18 -2.41
C ALA A 30 -6.30 -5.98 -2.36
N ILE A 31 -6.62 -4.95 -1.57
CA ILE A 31 -5.79 -3.75 -1.43
C ILE A 31 -4.73 -3.91 -0.33
N ARG A 32 -4.94 -4.78 0.66
CA ARG A 32 -4.04 -4.94 1.82
C ARG A 32 -2.61 -5.27 1.44
N ASP A 33 -2.41 -6.13 0.45
CA ASP A 33 -1.08 -6.51 -0.06
C ASP A 33 -0.42 -5.40 -0.90
N LYS A 34 -1.19 -4.37 -1.22
CA LYS A 34 -0.78 -3.20 -2.00
C LYS A 34 -0.71 -1.93 -1.16
N ILE A 35 -0.53 -2.02 0.16
CA ILE A 35 -0.30 -0.87 1.04
C ILE A 35 0.95 -1.10 1.90
N CYS A 36 1.78 -0.07 2.05
CA CYS A 36 2.97 -0.12 2.88
C CYS A 36 2.59 0.05 4.35
N PHE A 37 2.83 -0.95 5.19
CA PHE A 37 2.55 -0.90 6.64
C PHE A 37 3.26 0.23 7.41
N THR A 38 4.29 0.84 6.82
CA THR A 38 5.07 1.90 7.47
C THR A 38 4.57 3.31 7.11
N CYS A 39 3.93 3.50 5.96
CA CYS A 39 3.58 4.84 5.46
C CYS A 39 2.20 4.95 4.79
N ASP A 40 1.37 3.90 4.84
CA ASP A 40 0.01 3.80 4.28
C ASP A 40 -0.13 4.17 2.79
N ASN A 41 0.98 4.26 2.07
CA ASN A 41 0.98 4.52 0.64
C ASN A 41 0.73 3.24 -0.17
N PRO A 42 0.09 3.33 -1.35
CA PRO A 42 -0.06 2.20 -2.24
C PRO A 42 1.32 1.60 -2.61
N VAL A 43 1.55 0.36 -2.22
CA VAL A 43 2.61 -0.48 -2.78
C VAL A 43 2.14 -0.88 -4.16
N VAL A 44 2.56 -0.11 -5.17
CA VAL A 44 2.56 -0.60 -6.54
C VAL A 44 3.51 -1.79 -6.54
N PRO A 45 3.06 -3.03 -6.82
CA PRO A 45 3.96 -4.14 -7.01
C PRO A 45 4.64 -3.92 -8.36
N ALA A 46 5.62 -3.02 -8.39
CA ALA A 46 6.56 -2.96 -9.48
C ALA A 46 7.41 -4.22 -9.31
N ILE A 47 7.21 -5.20 -10.19
CA ILE A 47 8.20 -6.27 -10.39
C ILE A 47 9.50 -5.53 -10.68
N GLU A 48 10.38 -5.50 -9.68
CA GLU A 48 11.61 -4.75 -9.77
C GLU A 48 12.44 -5.34 -10.90
N THR A 49 12.69 -4.53 -11.94
CA THR A 49 13.49 -4.99 -13.07
C THR A 49 14.93 -5.25 -12.62
N VAL A 50 15.64 -6.12 -13.33
CA VAL A 50 17.07 -6.39 -13.06
C VAL A 50 17.89 -5.09 -13.05
N GLN A 51 17.55 -4.16 -13.97
CA GLN A 51 18.15 -2.82 -14.04
C GLN A 51 17.92 -2.02 -12.75
N GLN A 52 16.69 -2.00 -12.23
CA GLN A 52 16.36 -1.28 -10.99
C GLN A 52 17.06 -1.89 -9.78
N ARG A 53 17.11 -3.23 -9.69
CA ARG A 53 17.83 -3.92 -8.62
C ARG A 53 19.33 -3.63 -8.67
N TYR A 54 19.91 -3.63 -9.86
CA TYR A 54 21.32 -3.26 -10.08
C TYR A 54 21.58 -1.82 -9.64
N LEU A 55 20.74 -0.87 -10.03
CA LEU A 55 20.88 0.54 -9.63
C LEU A 55 20.75 0.73 -8.11
N ARG A 56 19.81 0.05 -7.44
CA ARG A 56 19.72 0.10 -5.97
C ARG A 56 20.99 -0.42 -5.30
N PHE A 57 21.54 -1.53 -5.80
CA PHE A 57 22.79 -2.07 -5.29
C PHE A 57 23.96 -1.09 -5.48
N GLN A 58 24.10 -0.51 -6.66
CA GLN A 58 25.14 0.48 -6.94
C GLN A 58 25.00 1.73 -6.06
N ASN A 59 23.78 2.24 -5.88
CA ASN A 59 23.52 3.40 -5.02
C ASN A 59 23.89 3.12 -3.56
N MET A 60 23.57 1.94 -3.04
CA MET A 60 23.95 1.55 -1.68
C MET A 60 25.47 1.49 -1.52
N ARG A 61 26.18 0.92 -2.51
CA ARG A 61 27.65 0.88 -2.50
C ARG A 61 28.26 2.28 -2.57
N LEU A 62 27.77 3.13 -3.47
CA LEU A 62 28.24 4.52 -3.60
C LEU A 62 27.98 5.35 -2.35
N ALA A 63 26.85 5.12 -1.66
CA ALA A 63 26.55 5.80 -0.40
C ALA A 63 27.56 5.42 0.70
N ASP A 64 27.94 4.15 0.80
CA ASP A 64 28.97 3.67 1.74
C ASP A 64 30.35 4.26 1.41
N GLU A 65 30.75 4.23 0.14
CA GLU A 65 31.99 4.85 -0.33
C GLU A 65 32.03 6.36 -0.03
N LEU A 66 30.92 7.07 -0.25
CA LEU A 66 30.80 8.49 0.06
C LEU A 66 30.89 8.75 1.56
N GLN A 67 30.21 7.94 2.37
CA GLN A 67 30.25 8.06 3.83
C GLN A 67 31.68 7.86 4.34
N HIS A 68 32.39 6.85 3.83
CA HIS A 68 33.78 6.60 4.17
C HIS A 68 34.68 7.76 3.76
N ALA A 69 34.59 8.22 2.51
CA ALA A 69 35.37 9.35 2.01
C ALA A 69 35.12 10.63 2.82
N THR A 70 33.86 10.87 3.21
CA THR A 70 33.49 12.01 4.05
C THR A 70 34.09 11.89 5.45
N ALA A 71 34.04 10.70 6.05
CA ALA A 71 34.65 10.45 7.36
C ALA A 71 36.17 10.65 7.33
N VAL A 72 36.85 10.20 6.27
CA VAL A 72 38.28 10.41 6.07
C VAL A 72 38.58 11.90 5.86
N PHE A 73 37.84 12.58 4.99
CA PHE A 73 38.01 14.01 4.72
C PHE A 73 37.90 14.83 6.02
N ASN A 74 36.88 14.56 6.83
CA ASN A 74 36.68 15.25 8.12
C ASN A 74 37.78 14.98 9.16
N GLN A 75 38.63 13.97 8.96
CA GLN A 75 39.79 13.72 9.83
C GLN A 75 41.05 14.49 9.40
N VAL A 76 41.11 14.93 8.15
CA VAL A 76 42.29 15.60 7.57
C VAL A 76 42.05 17.07 7.22
N ALA A 77 40.81 17.53 7.23
CA ALA A 77 40.40 18.93 7.10
C ALA A 77 40.30 19.60 8.48
#